data_AF-A0A966NV69-F1
#
_entry.id   AF-A0A966NV69-F1
#
_cell.length_a   1.000
_cell.length_b   1.000
_cell.length_c   1.000
_cell.angle_alpha   90.00
_cell.angle_beta   90.00
_cell.angle_gamma   90.00
#
_symmetry.space_group_name_H-M   'P 1'
#
loop_
_entity.id
_entity.type
_entity.pdbx_description
1 polymer ?
#
loop_
_entity_poly.entity_id
_entity_poly.type
_entity_poly.pdbx_seq_one_letter_code
_entity_poly.pdbx_strand_id
1 'polypeptide(L)' 'MQSLSPAMHNAVFARLGIDAHYDALDVAPSEFSETIDRLRHSEYVGLSVTMPHKDAAFLECDEVS' A
#
# COMPACT_ATOMS: atom_id res chain seq x y z
N MET A 1 -3.21 7.33 14.86
CA MET A 1 -4.56 7.00 14.38
C MET A 1 -4.41 5.77 13.50
N GLN A 2 -5.07 4.66 13.81
CA GLN A 2 -4.91 3.39 13.08
C GLN A 2 -5.93 3.31 11.93
N SER A 3 -5.49 2.91 10.74
CA SER A 3 -6.39 2.70 9.60
C SER A 3 -7.29 1.47 9.83
N LEU A 4 -8.54 1.54 9.36
CA LEU A 4 -9.45 0.39 9.35
C LEU A 4 -9.33 -0.44 8.05
N SER A 5 -8.57 0.02 7.05
CA SER A 5 -8.43 -0.67 5.77
C SER A 5 -7.87 -2.10 5.90
N PRO A 6 -6.87 -2.41 6.77
CA PRO A 6 -6.37 -3.79 6.88
C PRO A 6 -7.46 -4.75 7.37
N ALA A 7 -8.23 -4.36 8.39
CA ALA A 7 -9.30 -5.19 8.93
C ALA A 7 -10.39 -5.45 7.87
N MET A 8 -10.76 -4.43 7.09
CA MET A 8 -11.75 -4.54 6.03
C MET A 8 -11.27 -5.45 4.88
N HIS A 9 -10.06 -5.22 4.34
CA HIS A 9 -9.54 -6.00 3.21
C HIS A 9 -9.27 -7.45 3.59
N ASN A 10 -8.68 -7.70 4.76
CA ASN A 10 -8.42 -9.06 5.22
C ASN A 10 -9.72 -9.84 5.48
N ALA A 11 -10.77 -9.19 5.98
CA ALA A 11 -12.09 -9.83 6.10
C ALA A 11 -12.67 -10.22 4.74
N VAL A 12 -12.49 -9.39 3.71
CA VAL A 12 -12.93 -9.70 2.34
C VAL A 12 -12.11 -10.84 1.74
N PHE A 13 -10.78 -10.82 1.87
CA PHE A 13 -9.92 -11.89 1.38
C PHE A 13 -10.30 -13.24 1.99
N ALA A 14 -10.46 -13.28 3.33
CA ALA A 14 -10.90 -14.48 4.03
C ALA A 14 -12.30 -14.93 3.58
N ARG A 15 -13.25 -14.00 3.39
CA ARG A 15 -14.61 -14.32 2.96
C ARG A 15 -14.67 -14.91 1.55
N LEU A 16 -13.78 -14.47 0.67
CA LEU A 16 -13.72 -14.90 -0.73
C LEU A 16 -12.73 -16.03 -0.99
N GLY A 17 -11.95 -16.46 0.02
CA GLY A 17 -10.93 -17.49 -0.14
C GLY A 17 -9.73 -17.03 -0.99
N ILE A 18 -9.42 -15.74 -0.97
CA ILE A 18 -8.26 -15.17 -1.66
C ILE A 18 -7.06 -15.32 -0.74
N ASP A 19 -6.00 -15.98 -1.22
CA ASP A 19 -4.73 -16.12 -0.50
C ASP A 19 -3.91 -14.84 -0.62
N ALA A 20 -4.32 -13.82 0.13
CA ALA A 20 -3.68 -12.52 0.19
C ALA A 20 -3.80 -11.93 1.60
N HIS A 21 -2.86 -11.04 1.92
CA HIS A 21 -2.86 -10.28 3.16
C HIS A 21 -2.71 -8.78 2.85
N TYR A 22 -3.39 -7.96 3.64
CA TYR A 22 -3.32 -6.51 3.58
C TYR A 22 -2.66 -5.98 4.85
N ASP A 23 -1.53 -5.31 4.67
CA ASP A 23 -0.72 -4.73 5.74
C ASP A 23 -0.82 -3.19 5.77
N ALA A 24 -0.62 -2.62 6.96
CA ALA A 24 -0.41 -1.18 7.13
C ALA A 24 1.06 -0.90 7.39
N LEU A 25 1.68 -0.12 6.50
CA LEU A 25 3.05 0.35 6.64
C LEU A 25 3.03 1.83 7.04
N ASP A 26 3.73 2.16 8.13
CA ASP A 26 3.99 3.54 8.52
C ASP A 26 5.29 3.99 7.86
N VAL A 27 5.24 5.04 7.05
CA VAL A 27 6.34 5.47 6.19
C VAL A 27 6.50 6.97 6.35
N ALA A 28 7.68 7.46 6.69
CA ALA A 28 7.90 8.90 6.73
C ALA A 28 7.89 9.48 5.30
N PRO A 29 7.45 10.73 5.08
CA PRO A 29 7.45 11.34 3.74
C PRO A 29 8.83 11.32 3.07
N SER A 30 9.90 11.47 3.85
CA SER A 30 11.30 11.41 3.39
C SER A 30 11.75 10.02 2.95
N GLU A 31 11.07 8.96 3.38
CA GLU A 31 11.42 7.55 3.12
C GLU A 31 10.53 6.94 2.04
N PHE A 32 9.58 7.71 1.49
CA PHE A 32 8.54 7.19 0.62
C PHE A 32 9.10 6.55 -0.66
N SER A 33 9.94 7.28 -1.41
CA SER A 33 10.51 6.76 -2.67
C SER A 33 11.37 5.52 -2.45
N GLU A 34 12.21 5.51 -1.41
CA GLU A 34 13.01 4.32 -1.06
C GLU A 34 12.12 3.13 -0.68
N THR A 35 11.03 3.40 0.05
CA THR A 35 10.07 2.36 0.41
C THR A 35 9.36 1.79 -0.82
N ILE A 36 8.92 2.63 -1.75
CA ILE A 36 8.32 2.19 -3.01
C ILE A 36 9.30 1.33 -3.81
N ASP A 37 10.56 1.76 -3.95
CA ASP A 37 11.58 0.99 -4.66
C ASP A 37 11.81 -0.39 -4.02
N ARG A 38 11.90 -0.46 -2.69
CA ARG A 38 11.97 -1.75 -1.97
C ARG A 38 10.74 -2.61 -2.20
N LEU A 39 9.54 -2.02 -2.19
CA LEU A 39 8.29 -2.76 -2.36
C LEU A 39 8.13 -3.30 -3.79
N ARG A 40 8.65 -2.62 -4.82
CA ARG A 40 8.66 -3.14 -6.21
C ARG A 40 9.40 -4.48 -6.34
N HIS A 41 10.34 -4.77 -5.45
CA HIS A 41 11.14 -5.99 -5.43
C HIS A 41 10.67 -7.00 -4.37
N SER A 42 9.48 -6.81 -3.81
CA SER A 42 8.93 -7.64 -2.73
C SER A 42 7.75 -8.50 -3.22
N GLU A 43 7.10 -9.22 -2.30
CA GLU A 43 5.91 -10.04 -2.60
C GLU A 43 4.61 -9.22 -2.69
N TYR A 44 4.66 -7.91 -2.45
CA TYR A 44 3.47 -7.05 -2.56
C TYR A 44 3.05 -6.89 -4.03
N VAL A 45 1.76 -7.12 -4.29
CA VAL A 45 1.17 -7.04 -5.64
C VAL A 45 0.43 -5.72 -5.90
N GLY A 46 0.27 -4.88 -4.88
CA GLY A 46 -0.43 -3.61 -4.97
C GLY A 46 -0.45 -2.87 -3.64
N LEU A 47 -0.66 -1.56 -3.70
CA LEU A 47 -0.61 -0.66 -2.54
C LEU A 47 -1.80 0.30 -2.58
N SER A 48 -2.34 0.63 -1.42
CA SER A 48 -3.17 1.83 -1.28
C SER A 48 -2.35 2.91 -0.58
N VAL A 49 -2.37 4.12 -1.12
CA VAL A 49 -1.61 5.25 -0.57
C VAL A 49 -2.55 6.28 0.04
N THR A 50 -2.26 6.69 1.28
CA THR A 50 -3.03 7.70 2.01
C THR A 50 -2.21 8.97 2.25
N MET A 51 -2.84 10.01 2.81
CA MET A 51 -2.12 11.23 3.18
C MET A 51 -0.99 10.93 4.17
N PRO A 52 0.17 11.59 4.03
CA PRO A 52 0.49 12.67 3.09
C PRO A 52 1.10 12.22 1.74
N HIS A 53 1.13 10.93 1.43
CA HIS A 53 1.98 10.38 0.36
C HIS A 53 1.37 10.39 -1.05
N LYS A 54 0.14 10.86 -1.22
CA LYS A 54 -0.57 10.75 -2.51
C LYS A 54 0.14 11.47 -3.65
N ASP A 55 0.66 12.66 -3.40
CA ASP A 55 1.36 13.44 -4.43
C ASP A 55 2.69 12.77 -4.81
N ALA A 56 3.42 12.23 -3.83
CA ALA A 56 4.64 11.47 -4.09
C ALA A 56 4.35 10.18 -4.87
N ALA A 57 3.28 9.46 -4.53
CA ALA A 57 2.86 8.26 -5.26
C ALA A 57 2.55 8.56 -6.73
N PHE A 58 1.87 9.68 -7.02
CA PHE A 58 1.58 10.10 -8.38
C PHE A 58 2.86 10.31 -9.21
N LEU A 59 3.90 10.88 -8.60
CA LEU A 59 5.19 11.11 -9.28
C LEU A 59 6.00 9.82 -9.51
N GLU A 60 5.78 8.79 -8.69
CA GLU A 60 6.44 7.48 -8.81
C GLU A 60 5.72 6.53 -9.80
N CYS A 61 4.52 6.89 -10.28
CA CYS A 61 3.76 6.07 -11.20
C CYS A 61 4.29 6.17 -12.64
N ASP A 62 4.49 5.01 -13.29
CA ASP A 62 4.82 4.94 -14.72
C ASP A 62 3.63 5.34 -15.60
N GLU A 63 2.41 5.06 -15.15
CA GLU A 63 1.14 5.40 -15.81
C GLU A 63 0.09 5.87 -14.79
N VAL A 64 -0.81 6.77 -15.21
CA VAL A 64 -1.88 7.33 -14.38
C VAL A 64 -3.22 7.30 -15.12
N SER A 65 -4.30 6.95 -14.40
CA SER A 65 -5.66 6.80 -14.93
C SER A 65 -6.56 7.99 -14.65
#